data_AF-A0A4Y3KQ94-F1
#
_entry.id   AF-A0A4Y3KQ94-F1
#
_cell.length_a   1.000
_cell.length_b   1.000
_cell.length_c   1.000
_cell.angle_alpha   90.00
_cell.angle_beta   90.00
_cell.angle_gamma   90.00
#
_symmetry.space_group_name_H-M   'P 1'
#
loop_
_entity.id
_entity.type
_entity.pdbx_description
1 polymer ?
#
loop_
_entity_poly.entity_id
_entity_poly.type
_entity_poly.pdbx_seq_one_letter_code
_entity_poly.pdbx_strand_id
1 'polypeptide(L)'
;MSAALRARVRRLRPARERGAAAVELIGTAAILAVVGSVCVQGLYITQVGPATEKAARDGARAASLGRDVRTAVDRQLPGWAPIESLTTGAAAVPSCGGDCVRVEVRVPIVIPGITTSSFTVARDAELPRD
;
A
#
# COMPACT_ATOMS: atom_id res chain seq x y z
N MET A 1 -3.63 -52.30 42.93
CA MET A 1 -3.74 -51.56 41.64
C MET A 1 -2.35 -51.14 41.16
N SER A 2 -1.92 -51.79 40.07
CA SER A 2 -0.53 -52.08 39.72
C SER A 2 0.31 -50.87 39.29
N ALA A 3 1.53 -50.75 39.82
CA ALA A 3 2.54 -49.73 39.47
C ALA A 3 2.88 -49.72 37.96
N ALA A 4 2.69 -50.84 37.29
CA ALA A 4 2.88 -51.01 35.85
C ALA A 4 1.93 -50.13 35.00
N LEU A 5 0.71 -49.85 35.49
CA LEU A 5 -0.23 -48.97 34.79
C LEU A 5 0.21 -47.49 34.87
N ARG A 6 0.78 -47.05 36.00
CA ARG A 6 1.25 -45.67 36.17
C ARG A 6 2.47 -45.37 35.31
N ALA A 7 3.37 -46.33 35.15
CA ALA A 7 4.56 -46.19 34.31
C ALA A 7 4.21 -46.09 32.81
N ARG A 8 3.15 -46.77 32.35
CA ARG A 8 2.66 -46.67 30.96
C ARG A 8 2.01 -45.32 30.67
N VAL A 9 1.19 -44.79 31.59
CA VAL A 9 0.54 -43.47 31.42
C VAL A 9 1.56 -42.33 31.37
N ARG A 10 2.64 -42.43 32.16
CA ARG A 10 3.69 -41.40 32.20
C ARG A 10 4.58 -41.37 30.95
N ARG A 11 4.76 -42.51 30.26
CA ARG A 11 5.51 -42.57 28.98
C ARG A 11 4.73 -42.01 27.77
N LEU A 12 3.41 -41.81 27.90
CA LEU A 12 2.56 -41.26 26.84
C LEU A 12 2.49 -39.71 26.83
N ARG A 13 3.17 -39.02 27.76
CA ARG A 13 3.15 -37.55 27.87
C ARG A 13 4.53 -36.89 27.72
N PRO A 14 5.12 -36.89 26.52
CA PRO A 14 5.95 -35.72 26.16
C PRO A 14 5.76 -35.21 24.72
N ALA A 15 4.86 -35.78 23.91
CA ALA A 15 4.68 -35.34 22.51
C ALA A 15 3.68 -34.17 22.35
N ARG A 16 2.73 -34.02 23.29
CA ARG A 16 1.62 -33.05 23.17
C ARG A 16 2.03 -31.59 23.38
N GLU A 17 3.06 -31.33 24.20
CA GLU A 17 3.54 -29.97 24.46
C GLU A 17 4.31 -29.37 23.28
N ARG A 18 5.10 -30.17 22.55
CA ARG A 18 5.86 -29.69 21.38
C ARG A 18 4.94 -29.27 20.22
N GLY A 19 3.85 -30.02 20.00
CA GLY A 19 2.86 -29.67 18.99
C GLY A 19 2.02 -28.44 19.36
N ALA A 20 1.68 -28.29 20.64
CA ALA A 20 0.97 -27.11 21.14
C ALA A 20 1.81 -25.83 21.00
N ALA A 21 3.09 -25.88 21.39
CA ALA A 21 4.00 -24.74 21.26
C ALA A 21 4.23 -24.33 19.79
N ALA A 22 4.32 -25.29 18.87
CA ALA A 22 4.44 -24.99 17.44
C ALA A 22 3.19 -24.29 16.88
N VAL A 23 1.99 -24.74 17.27
CA VAL A 23 0.73 -24.13 16.84
C VAL A 23 0.55 -22.72 17.42
N GLU A 24 0.91 -22.53 18.69
CA GLU A 24 0.87 -21.22 19.35
C GLU A 24 1.82 -20.23 18.66
N LEU A 25 3.06 -20.64 18.37
CA LEU A 25 4.03 -19.80 17.66
C LEU A 25 3.54 -19.42 16.25
N ILE A 26 3.00 -20.38 15.48
CA ILE A 26 2.46 -20.09 14.15
C ILE A 26 1.29 -19.10 14.25
N GLY A 27 0.40 -19.28 15.23
CA GLY A 27 -0.71 -18.38 15.49
C GLY A 27 -0.23 -16.97 15.84
N THR A 28 0.73 -16.84 16.77
CA THR A 28 1.32 -15.55 17.14
C THR A 28 2.03 -14.90 15.96
N ALA A 29 2.84 -15.65 15.22
CA ALA A 29 3.54 -15.14 14.04
C ALA A 29 2.57 -14.64 12.97
N ALA A 30 1.48 -15.37 12.71
CA ALA A 30 0.45 -14.96 11.78
C ALA A 30 -0.24 -13.66 12.23
N ILE A 31 -0.62 -13.55 13.52
CA ILE A 31 -1.21 -12.33 14.08
C ILE A 31 -0.24 -11.15 13.94
N LEU A 32 1.04 -11.33 14.28
CA LEU A 32 2.06 -10.30 14.14
C LEU A 32 2.24 -9.86 12.67
N ALA A 33 2.19 -10.79 11.72
CA ALA A 33 2.25 -10.47 10.30
C ALA A 33 1.04 -9.62 9.86
N VAL A 34 -0.17 -9.94 10.33
CA VAL A 34 -1.38 -9.14 10.04
C VAL A 34 -1.26 -7.74 10.65
N VAL A 35 -0.89 -7.64 11.93
CA VAL A 35 -0.73 -6.34 12.61
C VAL A 35 0.34 -5.49 11.92
N GLY A 36 1.50 -6.07 11.62
CA GLY A 36 2.56 -5.40 10.88
C GLY A 36 2.09 -4.92 9.51
N SER A 37 1.32 -5.73 8.79
CA SER A 37 0.74 -5.35 7.51
C SER A 37 -0.24 -4.19 7.63
N VAL A 38 -1.05 -4.12 8.70
CA VAL A 38 -1.95 -2.99 8.97
C VAL A 38 -1.15 -1.71 9.24
N CYS A 39 -0.07 -1.79 10.02
CA CYS A 39 0.82 -0.66 10.26
C CYS A 39 1.44 -0.13 8.95
N VAL A 40 1.96 -1.02 8.10
CA VAL A 40 2.51 -0.66 6.79
C VAL A 40 1.44 -0.01 5.90
N GLN A 41 0.22 -0.53 5.89
CA GLN A 41 -0.89 0.07 5.13
C GLN A 41 -1.23 1.49 5.62
N GLY A 42 -1.22 1.73 6.94
CA GLY A 42 -1.40 3.06 7.50
C GLY A 42 -0.35 4.06 7.00
N LEU A 43 0.89 3.63 6.82
CA LEU A 43 1.96 4.46 6.26
C LEU A 43 1.69 4.78 4.78
N TYR A 44 1.27 3.81 3.97
CA TYR A 44 0.96 4.05 2.56
C TYR A 44 -0.20 5.06 2.40
N ILE A 45 -1.27 4.92 3.18
CA ILE A 45 -2.44 5.81 3.13
C ILE A 45 -2.06 7.26 3.50
N THR A 46 -1.21 7.43 4.52
CA THR A 46 -0.80 8.77 4.97
C THR A 46 0.13 9.48 3.99
N GLN A 47 0.94 8.74 3.23
CA GLN A 47 1.93 9.32 2.32
C GLN A 47 1.41 9.54 0.89
N VAL A 48 0.51 8.69 0.39
CA VAL A 48 0.11 8.73 -1.03
C VAL A 48 -0.58 10.03 -1.41
N GLY A 49 -1.51 10.54 -0.59
CA GLY A 49 -2.28 11.75 -0.92
C GLY A 49 -1.39 12.98 -1.16
N PRO A 50 -0.54 13.34 -0.18
CA PRO A 50 0.41 14.44 -0.34
C PRO A 50 1.41 14.24 -1.49
N ALA A 51 1.85 13.00 -1.74
CA ALA A 51 2.74 12.68 -2.86
C ALA A 51 2.05 12.91 -4.21
N THR A 52 0.84 12.40 -4.39
CA THR A 52 0.06 12.59 -5.63
C THR A 52 -0.29 14.05 -5.87
N GLU A 53 -0.59 14.82 -4.82
CA GLU A 53 -0.84 16.25 -4.94
C GLU A 53 0.39 17.04 -5.38
N LYS A 54 1.57 16.76 -4.78
CA LYS A 54 2.84 17.35 -5.24
C LYS A 54 3.14 16.96 -6.68
N ALA A 55 2.91 15.71 -7.05
CA ALA A 55 3.13 15.22 -8.40
C ALA A 55 2.24 15.95 -9.41
N ALA A 56 0.96 16.19 -9.10
CA ALA A 56 0.05 16.95 -9.95
C ALA A 56 0.52 18.41 -10.13
N ARG A 57 0.90 19.08 -9.04
CA ARG A 57 1.39 20.47 -9.06
C ARG A 57 2.68 20.62 -9.86
N ASP A 58 3.64 19.73 -9.65
CA ASP A 58 4.90 19.75 -10.40
C ASP A 58 4.72 19.35 -11.86
N GLY A 59 3.76 18.47 -12.14
CA GLY A 59 3.32 18.16 -13.50
C GLY A 59 2.75 19.39 -14.21
N ALA A 60 1.86 20.14 -13.55
CA ALA A 60 1.29 21.37 -14.08
C ALA A 60 2.37 22.44 -14.36
N ARG A 61 3.35 22.55 -13.45
CA ARG A 61 4.52 23.42 -13.66
C ARG A 61 5.42 22.94 -14.81
N ALA A 62 5.59 21.63 -14.99
CA ALA A 62 6.35 21.11 -16.11
C ALA A 62 5.65 21.41 -17.44
N ALA A 63 4.32 21.26 -17.48
CA ALA A 63 3.50 21.58 -18.64
C ALA A 63 3.63 23.06 -19.03
N SER A 64 3.53 23.99 -18.07
CA SER A 64 3.68 25.43 -18.35
C SER A 64 5.07 25.83 -18.83
N LEU A 65 6.10 25.08 -18.43
CA LEU A 65 7.49 25.29 -18.86
C LEU A 65 7.85 24.52 -20.14
N GLY A 66 6.90 23.83 -20.79
CA GLY A 66 7.15 23.00 -21.97
C GLY A 66 8.10 21.81 -21.72
N ARG A 67 8.21 21.36 -20.46
CA ARG A 67 9.03 20.21 -20.06
C ARG A 67 8.21 18.92 -20.08
N ASP A 68 8.90 17.78 -20.02
CA ASP A 68 8.23 16.49 -19.91
C ASP A 68 7.48 16.34 -18.57
N VAL A 69 6.15 16.26 -18.66
CA VAL A 69 5.25 16.12 -17.52
C VAL A 69 5.44 14.78 -16.83
N ARG A 70 5.67 13.69 -17.58
CA ARG A 70 5.73 12.35 -17.00
C ARG A 70 6.95 12.21 -16.10
N THR A 71 8.12 12.67 -16.54
CA THR A 71 9.33 12.70 -15.72
C THR A 71 9.16 13.57 -14.46
N ALA A 72 8.45 14.70 -14.55
CA ALA A 72 8.20 15.57 -13.39
C ALA A 72 7.31 14.90 -12.34
N VAL A 73 6.24 14.22 -12.78
CA VAL A 73 5.31 13.48 -11.92
C VAL A 73 6.01 12.29 -11.27
N ASP A 74 6.76 11.50 -12.04
CA ASP A 74 7.42 10.27 -11.57
C ASP A 74 8.43 10.52 -10.45
N ARG A 75 9.16 11.65 -10.52
CA ARG A 75 10.12 12.06 -9.47
C ARG A 75 9.49 12.34 -8.11
N GLN A 76 8.20 12.70 -8.08
CA GLN A 76 7.49 13.03 -6.85
C GLN A 76 6.83 11.80 -6.21
N LEU A 77 6.71 10.70 -6.95
CA LEU A 77 6.08 9.48 -6.48
C LEU A 77 7.11 8.49 -5.95
N PRO A 78 6.81 7.80 -4.84
CA PRO A 78 7.68 6.74 -4.36
C PRO A 78 7.57 5.51 -5.28
N GLY A 79 8.65 4.74 -5.43
CA GLY A 79 8.71 3.60 -6.38
C GLY A 79 7.72 2.45 -6.13
N TRP A 80 7.07 2.41 -4.96
CA TRP A 80 5.99 1.47 -4.66
C TRP A 80 4.61 1.93 -5.14
N ALA A 81 4.48 3.18 -5.59
CA ALA A 81 3.22 3.84 -5.97
C ALA A 81 3.19 4.14 -7.48
N PRO A 82 2.95 3.14 -8.34
CA PRO A 82 2.94 3.35 -9.78
C PRO A 82 1.81 4.28 -10.20
N ILE A 83 2.09 5.09 -11.23
CA ILE A 83 1.09 5.90 -11.91
C ILE A 83 0.11 4.98 -12.63
N GLU A 84 -1.16 5.06 -12.25
CA GLU A 84 -2.27 4.37 -12.92
C GLU A 84 -2.64 5.10 -14.21
N SER A 85 -2.81 6.41 -14.09
CA SER A 85 -3.26 7.28 -15.17
C SER A 85 -2.62 8.67 -15.00
N LEU A 86 -2.29 9.28 -16.13
CA LEU A 86 -1.77 10.63 -16.21
C LEU A 86 -2.47 11.32 -17.37
N THR A 87 -3.26 12.35 -17.08
CA THR A 87 -3.96 13.14 -18.10
C THR A 87 -3.59 14.61 -17.99
N THR A 88 -3.58 15.31 -19.12
CA THR A 88 -3.17 16.71 -19.23
C THR A 88 -4.20 17.55 -19.99
N GLY A 89 -4.21 18.87 -19.76
CA GLY A 89 -5.09 19.83 -20.46
C GLY A 89 -6.58 19.60 -20.20
N ALA A 90 -7.41 19.79 -21.23
CA ALA A 90 -8.87 19.63 -21.11
C ALA A 90 -9.30 18.18 -20.78
N ALA A 91 -8.46 17.18 -21.05
CA ALA A 91 -8.68 15.80 -20.64
C ALA A 91 -8.37 15.55 -19.15
N ALA A 92 -7.60 16.45 -18.52
CA ALA A 92 -7.30 16.39 -17.08
C ALA A 92 -8.44 16.93 -16.24
N VAL A 93 -8.94 18.13 -16.58
CA VAL A 93 -9.99 18.84 -15.85
C VAL A 93 -10.95 19.47 -16.87
N PRO A 94 -12.26 19.17 -16.83
CA PRO A 94 -13.24 19.88 -17.66
C PRO A 94 -13.14 21.38 -17.36
N SER A 95 -13.18 22.22 -18.38
CA SER A 95 -12.99 23.69 -18.28
C SER A 95 -11.61 24.17 -17.81
N CYS A 96 -10.56 23.36 -17.96
CA CYS A 96 -9.17 23.81 -17.78
C CYS A 96 -8.86 25.04 -18.66
N GLY A 97 -8.47 26.16 -18.03
CA GLY A 97 -8.13 27.43 -18.70
C GLY A 97 -6.62 27.62 -18.93
N GLY A 98 -5.78 26.77 -18.33
CA GLY A 98 -4.32 26.85 -18.44
C GLY A 98 -3.64 25.49 -18.63
N ASP A 99 -2.60 25.23 -17.85
CA ASP A 99 -1.86 23.97 -17.84
C ASP A 99 -2.35 23.06 -16.71
N CYS A 100 -3.27 22.16 -17.05
CA CYS A 100 -3.83 21.19 -16.10
C CYS A 100 -3.15 19.83 -16.20
N VAL A 101 -2.95 19.20 -15.04
CA VAL A 101 -2.47 17.83 -14.92
C VAL A 101 -3.26 17.09 -13.86
N ARG A 102 -3.72 15.89 -14.19
CA ARG A 102 -4.37 14.96 -13.26
C ARG A 102 -3.53 13.69 -13.18
N VAL A 103 -3.18 13.33 -11.96
CA VAL A 103 -2.36 12.16 -11.64
C VAL A 103 -3.21 11.20 -10.82
N GLU A 104 -3.29 9.96 -11.27
CA GLU A 104 -3.88 8.86 -10.53
C GLU A 104 -2.81 7.85 -10.17
N VAL A 105 -2.75 7.47 -8.90
CA VAL A 105 -1.72 6.59 -8.35
C VAL A 105 -2.39 5.38 -7.72
N ARG A 106 -1.85 4.19 -8.01
CA ARG A 106 -2.34 2.94 -7.43
C ARG A 106 -1.58 2.62 -6.15
N VAL A 107 -2.31 2.33 -5.08
CA VAL A 107 -1.74 1.87 -3.80
C VAL A 107 -1.92 0.35 -3.71
N PRO A 108 -0.82 -0.41 -3.57
CA PRO A 108 -0.90 -1.87 -3.38
C PRO A 108 -1.39 -2.20 -1.96
N ILE A 109 -2.28 -3.19 -1.85
CA ILE A 109 -2.72 -3.74 -0.56
C ILE A 109 -2.02 -5.08 -0.30
N VAL A 110 -1.45 -5.23 0.90
CA VAL A 110 -0.50 -6.30 1.26
C VAL A 110 -1.18 -7.62 1.61
N ILE A 111 -2.49 -7.65 1.89
CA ILE A 111 -3.21 -8.86 2.30
C ILE A 111 -4.11 -9.38 1.17
N PRO A 112 -3.61 -10.21 0.25
CA PRO A 112 -4.43 -10.81 -0.80
C PRO A 112 -5.48 -11.74 -0.17
N GLY A 113 -6.76 -11.52 -0.52
CA GLY A 113 -7.87 -12.38 -0.11
C GLY A 113 -8.79 -11.84 0.99
N ILE A 114 -8.44 -10.73 1.66
CA ILE A 114 -9.32 -10.05 2.65
C ILE A 114 -9.88 -8.73 2.10
N THR A 115 -9.15 -8.02 1.26
CA THR A 115 -9.56 -6.72 0.68
C THR A 115 -9.43 -6.72 -0.85
N THR A 116 -10.13 -5.79 -1.52
CA THR A 116 -10.00 -5.59 -2.97
C THR A 116 -8.54 -5.28 -3.37
N SER A 117 -8.16 -5.67 -4.59
CA SER A 117 -6.76 -5.85 -5.04
C SER A 117 -5.90 -4.57 -5.11
N SER A 118 -6.48 -3.38 -5.02
CA SER A 118 -5.80 -2.09 -4.91
C SER A 118 -6.83 -0.97 -4.77
N PHE A 119 -6.43 0.20 -4.27
CA PHE A 119 -7.22 1.43 -4.41
C PHE A 119 -6.42 2.51 -5.14
N THR A 120 -7.11 3.42 -5.83
CA THR A 120 -6.47 4.52 -6.55
C THR A 120 -6.72 5.86 -5.87
N VAL A 121 -5.73 6.75 -5.96
CA VAL A 121 -5.80 8.13 -5.46
C VAL A 121 -5.56 9.08 -6.62
N ALA A 122 -6.56 9.89 -6.94
CA ALA A 122 -6.48 10.91 -7.97
C ALA A 122 -6.32 12.31 -7.35
N ARG A 123 -5.40 13.10 -7.91
CA ARG A 123 -5.28 14.55 -7.64
C ARG A 123 -5.04 15.29 -8.95
N ASP A 124 -5.56 16.51 -9.03
CA ASP A 124 -5.33 17.42 -10.14
C ASP A 124 -4.77 18.76 -9.67
N ALA A 125 -4.12 19.45 -10.60
CA ALA A 125 -3.62 20.80 -10.42
C ALA A 125 -3.75 21.58 -11.73
N GLU A 126 -4.02 22.87 -11.63
CA GLU A 126 -4.11 23.82 -12.74
C GLU A 126 -3.14 24.97 -12.51
N LEU A 127 -2.39 25.33 -13.55
CA LEU A 127 -1.58 26.54 -13.58
C LEU A 127 -2.13 27.52 -14.62
N PRO A 128 -2.39 28.80 -14.26
CA PRO A 128 -2.80 29.80 -15.23
C PRO A 128 -1.75 29.99 -16.33
N ARG A 129 -2.21 30.34 -17.54
CA ARG A 129 -1.36 30.82 -18.63
C ARG A 129 -1.45 32.35 -18.66
N ASP A 130 -0.30 33.00 -18.51
CA ASP A 130 -0.16 34.45 -18.60
C ASP A 130 -0.36 34.95 -20.04
#